data_AF-A0A9E5FW98-F1
#
_entry.id   AF-A0A9E5FW98-F1
#
_cell.length_a   1.000
_cell.length_b   1.000
_cell.length_c   1.000
_cell.angle_alpha   90.00
_cell.angle_beta   90.00
_cell.angle_gamma   90.00
#
_symmetry.space_group_name_H-M   'P 1'
#
loop_
_entity.id
_entity.type
_entity.pdbx_description
1 polymer ?
#
loop_
_entity_poly.entity_id
_entity_poly.type
_entity_poly.pdbx_seq_one_letter_code
_entity_poly.pdbx_strand_id
1 'polypeptide(L)'
;GGWAPYQLREQDFLPRDTVFQPEGREQNFGEVSDTLIQRVHAFCRSQGEDLPADAEITLVAMPRAFGKSYNPVVFFLISVNHELRCGIAEVHNTFGERKAWFLGYECLETNSAGEKILRLRTPKHFYVSPFSGLETEFEFCLRQPNQRLALAVDHYENGKKTLISTWTGQQVPLTDGRLLWLSCKIPFLILKVIALIHFHAAWLWLVKHLPFRRKGEDVGLQRNLRHPTTDLLHKK
;
A
#
# COMPACT_ATOMS: atom_id res chain seq x y z
N GLY A 1 -23.84 -5.02 0.00
CA GLY A 1 -23.72 -3.75 -0.72
C GLY A 1 -24.15 -3.94 -2.17
N GLY A 2 -24.95 -3.00 -2.70
CA GLY A 2 -25.41 -3.04 -4.09
C GLY A 2 -24.28 -2.88 -5.12
N TRP A 3 -24.54 -3.24 -6.37
CA TRP A 3 -23.61 -2.96 -7.46
C TRP A 3 -23.61 -1.46 -7.77
N ALA A 4 -22.41 -0.91 -7.99
CA ALA A 4 -22.21 0.47 -8.41
C ALA A 4 -20.96 0.51 -9.31
N PRO A 5 -20.96 1.33 -10.38
CA PRO A 5 -19.88 1.39 -11.36
C PRO A 5 -18.60 1.99 -10.77
N TYR A 6 -18.69 2.80 -9.71
CA TYR A 6 -17.54 3.38 -9.03
C TYR A 6 -17.79 3.35 -7.51
N GLN A 7 -17.04 2.53 -6.77
CA GLN A 7 -17.29 2.33 -5.33
C GLN A 7 -16.06 1.90 -4.54
N LEU A 8 -16.01 2.26 -3.27
CA LEU A 8 -15.11 1.65 -2.28
C LEU A 8 -15.85 0.51 -1.57
N ARG A 9 -15.16 -0.58 -1.26
CA ARG A 9 -15.70 -1.67 -0.42
C ARG A 9 -14.75 -1.91 0.73
N GLU A 10 -15.27 -1.91 1.95
CA GLU A 10 -14.45 -2.08 3.14
C GLU A 10 -13.60 -3.35 3.11
N GLN A 11 -14.17 -4.46 2.65
CA GLN A 11 -13.49 -5.76 2.52
C GLN A 11 -12.23 -5.75 1.63
N ASP A 12 -12.02 -4.71 0.83
CA ASP A 12 -10.82 -4.58 -0.01
C ASP A 12 -9.58 -4.19 0.80
N PHE A 13 -9.80 -3.63 1.99
CA PHE A 13 -8.84 -2.86 2.77
C PHE A 13 -8.58 -3.53 4.12
N LEU A 14 -7.31 -3.86 4.39
CA LEU A 14 -6.88 -4.59 5.59
C LEU A 14 -7.76 -5.81 5.90
N PRO A 15 -8.06 -6.70 4.93
CA PRO A 15 -8.84 -7.90 5.23
C PRO A 15 -8.05 -8.81 6.18
N ARG A 16 -8.79 -9.48 7.07
CA ARG A 16 -8.26 -10.55 7.90
C ARG A 16 -7.75 -11.68 7.02
N ASP A 17 -6.51 -12.08 7.25
CA ASP A 17 -5.92 -13.27 6.65
C ASP A 17 -4.75 -13.76 7.52
N THR A 18 -4.37 -15.02 7.37
CA THR A 18 -3.19 -15.57 8.04
C THR A 18 -1.93 -14.92 7.49
N VAL A 19 -1.02 -14.53 8.40
CA VAL A 19 0.27 -13.94 8.03
C VAL A 19 1.27 -15.06 7.76
N PHE A 20 1.75 -15.12 6.52
CA PHE A 20 2.82 -16.01 6.10
C PHE A 20 4.18 -15.47 6.59
N GLN A 21 4.93 -16.38 7.22
CA GLN A 21 6.25 -16.10 7.82
C GLN A 21 6.23 -14.82 8.66
N PRO A 22 5.47 -14.82 9.78
CA PRO A 22 5.37 -13.66 10.65
C PRO A 22 6.74 -13.35 11.28
N GLU A 23 7.07 -12.07 11.35
CA GLU A 23 8.32 -11.54 11.88
C GLU A 23 8.07 -10.20 12.57
N GLY A 24 8.78 -9.96 13.68
CA GLY A 24 8.62 -8.73 14.45
C GLY A 24 7.35 -8.72 15.30
N ARG A 25 6.68 -7.57 15.36
CA ARG A 25 5.44 -7.41 16.14
C ARG A 25 4.28 -8.14 15.47
N GLU A 26 3.47 -8.83 16.26
CA GLU A 26 2.25 -9.49 15.79
C GLU A 26 1.33 -8.49 15.06
N GLN A 27 0.79 -8.91 13.92
CA GLN A 27 -0.14 -8.10 13.13
C GLN A 27 -1.55 -8.67 13.25
N ASN A 28 -2.44 -7.92 13.91
CA ASN A 28 -3.84 -8.27 14.03
C ASN A 28 -4.68 -7.45 13.03
N PHE A 29 -5.43 -8.11 12.16
CA PHE A 29 -6.28 -7.46 11.15
C PHE A 29 -7.78 -7.52 11.50
N GLY A 30 -8.12 -7.72 12.78
CA GLY A 30 -9.49 -7.81 13.28
C GLY A 30 -10.21 -9.10 12.86
N GLU A 31 -11.51 -9.14 13.08
CA GLU A 31 -12.41 -10.24 12.74
C GLU A 31 -13.07 -10.05 11.36
N VAL A 32 -13.62 -11.15 10.81
CA VAL A 32 -14.27 -11.12 9.48
C VAL A 32 -15.49 -10.19 9.45
N SER A 33 -16.19 -10.05 10.57
CA SER A 33 -17.35 -9.18 10.73
C SER A 33 -17.01 -7.73 11.05
N ASP A 34 -15.73 -7.41 11.31
CA ASP A 34 -15.33 -6.07 11.69
C ASP A 34 -15.51 -5.08 10.53
N THR A 35 -15.87 -3.85 10.88
CA THR A 35 -15.79 -2.70 9.97
C THR A 35 -14.33 -2.36 9.65
N LEU A 36 -14.10 -1.60 8.59
CA LEU A 36 -12.75 -1.12 8.25
C LEU A 36 -12.11 -0.34 9.41
N ILE A 37 -12.88 0.50 10.10
CA ILE A 37 -12.40 1.27 11.26
C ILE A 37 -11.92 0.31 12.36
N GLN A 38 -12.72 -0.68 12.72
CA GLN A 38 -12.34 -1.68 13.73
C GLN A 38 -11.05 -2.44 13.36
N ARG A 39 -10.89 -2.81 12.08
CA ARG A 39 -9.65 -3.46 11.61
C ARG A 39 -8.43 -2.55 11.69
N VAL A 40 -8.58 -1.25 11.38
CA VAL A 40 -7.49 -0.26 11.55
C VAL A 40 -7.11 -0.13 13.03
N HIS A 41 -8.09 -0.03 13.93
CA HIS A 41 -7.82 0.00 15.38
C HIS A 41 -7.14 -1.27 15.88
N ALA A 42 -7.61 -2.45 15.44
CA ALA A 42 -7.02 -3.74 15.82
C ALA A 42 -5.55 -3.82 15.35
N PHE A 43 -5.27 -3.38 14.13
CA PHE A 43 -3.91 -3.34 13.59
C PHE A 43 -3.02 -2.39 14.40
N CYS A 44 -3.43 -1.13 14.58
CA CYS A 44 -2.63 -0.16 15.36
C CYS A 44 -2.38 -0.64 16.79
N ARG A 45 -3.40 -1.21 17.47
CA ARG A 45 -3.24 -1.77 18.81
C ARG A 45 -2.22 -2.90 18.86
N SER A 46 -2.24 -3.82 17.88
CA SER A 46 -1.24 -4.89 17.79
C SER A 46 0.18 -4.38 17.56
N GLN A 47 0.31 -3.18 17.00
CA GLN A 47 1.59 -2.50 16.81
C GLN A 47 1.99 -1.62 18.00
N GLY A 48 1.19 -1.57 19.07
CA GLY A 48 1.48 -0.80 20.29
C GLY A 48 0.91 0.61 20.32
N GLU A 49 0.08 1.01 19.34
CA GLU A 49 -0.62 2.30 19.33
C GLU A 49 -2.13 2.08 19.51
N ASP A 50 -2.61 2.30 20.74
CA ASP A 50 -4.05 2.28 21.02
C ASP A 50 -4.66 3.63 20.68
N LEU A 51 -5.46 3.65 19.62
CA LEU A 51 -6.06 4.86 19.09
C LEU A 51 -7.35 5.22 19.88
N PRO A 52 -7.57 6.50 20.22
CA PRO A 52 -8.81 6.92 20.84
C PRO A 52 -9.98 6.77 19.87
N ALA A 53 -11.21 6.68 20.40
CA ALA A 53 -12.40 6.39 19.59
C ALA A 53 -12.74 7.50 18.56
N ASP A 54 -12.25 8.71 18.78
CA ASP A 54 -12.40 9.89 17.93
C ASP A 54 -11.22 10.07 16.94
N ALA A 55 -10.31 9.11 16.83
CA ALA A 55 -9.24 9.15 15.85
C ALA A 55 -9.79 9.23 14.42
N GLU A 56 -9.30 10.20 13.66
CA GLU A 56 -9.67 10.40 12.26
C GLU A 56 -8.80 9.51 11.36
N ILE A 57 -9.44 8.70 10.52
CA ILE A 57 -8.74 7.80 9.58
C ILE A 57 -8.95 8.29 8.15
N THR A 58 -7.88 8.75 7.53
CA THR A 58 -7.87 9.12 6.10
C THR A 58 -7.37 7.96 5.25
N LEU A 59 -8.26 7.39 4.44
CA LEU A 59 -7.94 6.36 3.46
C LEU A 59 -7.55 7.00 2.12
N VAL A 60 -6.36 6.67 1.62
CA VAL A 60 -5.91 7.01 0.26
C VAL A 60 -5.86 5.74 -0.57
N ALA A 61 -6.85 5.58 -1.45
CA ALA A 61 -7.00 4.44 -2.35
C ALA A 61 -7.73 4.83 -3.64
N MET A 62 -7.60 4.01 -4.67
CA MET A 62 -8.45 4.05 -5.85
C MET A 62 -9.71 3.19 -5.64
N PRO A 63 -10.90 3.74 -5.90
CA PRO A 63 -12.15 2.98 -5.90
C PRO A 63 -12.18 1.90 -6.98
N ARG A 64 -13.02 0.89 -6.78
CA ARG A 64 -13.35 -0.09 -7.82
C ARG A 64 -14.11 0.60 -8.94
N ALA A 65 -13.69 0.36 -10.18
CA ALA A 65 -14.45 0.68 -11.38
C ALA A 65 -15.03 -0.60 -12.00
N PHE A 66 -16.35 -0.66 -12.18
CA PHE A 66 -17.10 -1.83 -12.67
C PHE A 66 -16.70 -3.14 -11.97
N GLY A 67 -16.54 -3.06 -10.64
CA GLY A 67 -16.17 -4.20 -9.80
C GLY A 67 -14.68 -4.54 -9.76
N LYS A 68 -13.83 -3.87 -10.56
CA LYS A 68 -12.37 -4.08 -10.55
C LYS A 68 -11.64 -2.90 -9.91
N SER A 69 -10.67 -3.18 -9.06
CA SER A 69 -9.74 -2.20 -8.50
C SER A 69 -8.31 -2.66 -8.77
N TYR A 70 -7.41 -1.70 -8.91
CA TYR A 70 -5.97 -1.96 -8.92
C TYR A 70 -5.34 -0.93 -7.99
N ASN A 71 -4.94 -1.35 -6.79
CA ASN A 71 -4.27 -0.50 -5.80
C ASN A 71 -2.89 -1.10 -5.52
N PRO A 72 -1.80 -0.65 -6.16
CA PRO A 72 -0.46 -1.18 -5.87
C PRO A 72 -0.02 -0.84 -4.45
N VAL A 73 -0.57 0.23 -3.87
CA VAL A 73 -0.44 0.59 -2.48
C VAL A 73 -1.71 1.32 -2.01
N VAL A 74 -2.09 1.08 -0.76
CA VAL A 74 -3.14 1.80 -0.05
C VAL A 74 -2.53 2.42 1.20
N PHE A 75 -2.94 3.64 1.54
CA PHE A 75 -2.46 4.31 2.75
C PHE A 75 -3.61 4.64 3.70
N PHE A 76 -3.35 4.48 4.98
CA PHE A 76 -4.17 4.98 6.07
C PHE A 76 -3.33 5.99 6.83
N LEU A 77 -3.81 7.21 6.96
CA LEU A 77 -3.20 8.21 7.82
C LEU A 77 -4.15 8.48 8.97
N ILE A 78 -3.63 8.36 10.18
CA ILE A 78 -4.41 8.48 11.39
C ILE A 78 -4.03 9.79 12.07
N SER A 79 -5.03 10.63 12.31
CA SER A 79 -4.88 11.86 13.09
C SER A 79 -5.70 11.83 14.36
N VAL A 80 -5.19 12.48 15.41
CA VAL A 80 -5.88 12.71 16.68
C VAL A 80 -5.81 14.21 16.94
N ASN A 81 -6.95 14.85 17.22
CA ASN A 81 -7.05 16.31 17.34
C ASN A 81 -6.45 17.05 16.11
N HIS A 82 -6.70 16.52 14.91
CA HIS A 82 -6.16 17.02 13.63
C HIS A 82 -4.62 16.97 13.48
N GLU A 83 -3.90 16.31 14.39
CA GLU A 83 -2.46 16.09 14.27
C GLU A 83 -2.15 14.66 13.82
N LEU A 84 -1.23 14.52 12.86
CA LEU A 84 -0.79 13.22 12.34
C LEU A 84 -0.13 12.40 13.46
N ARG A 85 -0.69 11.22 13.73
CA ARG A 85 -0.27 10.34 14.83
C ARG A 85 0.53 9.14 14.34
N CYS A 86 -0.03 8.40 13.39
CA CYS A 86 0.60 7.21 12.80
C CYS A 86 0.01 6.94 11.40
N GLY A 87 0.56 5.93 10.71
CA GLY A 87 0.13 5.56 9.38
C GLY A 87 0.30 4.08 9.10
N ILE A 88 -0.43 3.60 8.10
CA ILE A 88 -0.33 2.24 7.58
C ILE A 88 -0.14 2.33 6.07
N ALA A 89 0.86 1.65 5.53
CA ALA A 89 1.01 1.44 4.10
C ALA A 89 0.77 -0.05 3.80
N GLU A 90 -0.26 -0.36 3.00
CA GLU A 90 -0.53 -1.72 2.53
C GLU A 90 -0.14 -1.82 1.06
N VAL A 91 0.99 -2.48 0.76
CA VAL A 91 1.47 -2.67 -0.63
C VAL A 91 0.94 -4.00 -1.15
N HIS A 92 0.44 -3.99 -2.39
CA HIS A 92 -0.06 -5.16 -3.09
C HIS A 92 0.86 -5.47 -4.27
N ASN A 93 1.08 -6.76 -4.56
CA ASN A 93 1.77 -7.17 -5.79
C ASN A 93 0.77 -7.66 -6.85
N THR A 94 1.28 -7.89 -8.06
CA THR A 94 0.47 -8.38 -9.19
C THR A 94 0.01 -9.84 -9.04
N PHE A 95 0.43 -10.52 -7.98
CA PHE A 95 0.05 -11.92 -7.67
C PHE A 95 -1.08 -12.00 -6.64
N GLY A 96 -1.57 -10.87 -6.12
CA GLY A 96 -2.65 -10.80 -5.14
C GLY A 96 -2.20 -10.86 -3.68
N GLU A 97 -0.89 -10.97 -3.44
CA GLU A 97 -0.34 -10.86 -2.09
C GLU A 97 -0.31 -9.41 -1.63
N ARG A 98 -0.37 -9.25 -0.32
CA ARG A 98 -0.30 -7.94 0.32
C ARG A 98 0.53 -7.98 1.58
N LYS A 99 1.18 -6.85 1.88
CA LYS A 99 1.95 -6.64 3.10
C LYS A 99 1.63 -5.28 3.67
N ALA A 100 1.44 -5.21 4.99
CA ALA A 100 1.20 -3.96 5.71
C ALA A 100 2.45 -3.55 6.49
N TRP A 101 2.83 -2.28 6.36
CA TRP A 101 3.84 -1.62 7.17
C TRP A 101 3.15 -0.61 8.08
N PHE A 102 3.57 -0.62 9.34
CA PHE A 102 3.14 0.35 10.33
C PHE A 102 4.18 1.46 10.46
N LEU A 103 3.73 2.70 10.48
CA LEU A 103 4.54 3.89 10.74
C LEU A 103 4.01 4.52 12.03
N GLY A 104 4.61 4.16 13.16
CA GLY A 104 4.22 4.61 14.49
C GLY A 104 4.68 6.03 14.81
N TYR A 105 4.46 6.46 16.05
CA TYR A 105 4.88 7.78 16.53
C TYR A 105 6.40 8.00 16.43
N GLU A 106 7.19 6.92 16.54
CA GLU A 106 8.64 6.95 16.36
C GLU A 106 9.10 7.32 14.95
N CYS A 107 8.21 7.16 13.96
CA CYS A 107 8.47 7.55 12.57
C CYS A 107 8.12 9.03 12.32
N LEU A 108 7.57 9.74 13.31
CA LEU A 108 7.10 11.10 13.14
C LEU A 108 8.27 12.09 13.19
N GLU A 109 8.42 12.86 12.11
CA GLU A 109 9.42 13.93 12.01
C GLU A 109 8.79 15.23 11.52
N THR A 110 9.50 16.34 11.69
CA THR A 110 9.13 17.63 11.11
C THR A 110 9.99 17.87 9.88
N ASN A 111 9.36 18.07 8.71
CA ASN A 111 10.10 18.35 7.48
C ASN A 111 10.63 19.80 7.45
N SER A 112 11.41 20.15 6.41
CA SER A 112 11.99 21.49 6.24
C SER A 112 10.95 22.63 6.12
N ALA A 113 9.69 22.31 5.83
CA ALA A 113 8.59 23.26 5.78
C ALA A 113 7.83 23.39 7.12
N GLY A 114 8.31 22.73 8.19
CA GLY A 114 7.68 22.76 9.51
C GLY A 114 6.49 21.80 9.65
N GLU A 115 6.26 20.91 8.69
CA GLU A 115 5.10 20.02 8.67
C GLU A 115 5.44 18.66 9.26
N LYS A 116 4.49 18.09 10.01
CA LYS A 116 4.57 16.72 10.52
C LYS A 116 4.40 15.71 9.40
N ILE A 117 5.37 14.79 9.27
CA ILE A 117 5.36 13.68 8.31
C ILE A 117 5.78 12.39 9.03
N LEU A 118 5.38 11.26 8.47
CA LEU A 118 5.86 9.94 8.89
C LEU A 118 6.91 9.48 7.89
N ARG A 119 8.12 9.19 8.37
CA ARG A 119 9.19 8.59 7.57
C ARG A 119 9.62 7.26 8.16
N LEU A 120 9.61 6.22 7.34
CA LEU A 120 10.11 4.90 7.72
C LEU A 120 10.95 4.32 6.59
N ARG A 121 12.22 4.00 6.89
CA ARG A 121 13.05 3.14 6.04
C ARG A 121 13.12 1.75 6.63
N THR A 122 12.79 0.73 5.84
CA THR A 122 12.69 -0.65 6.31
C THR A 122 13.00 -1.65 5.21
N PRO A 123 13.54 -2.84 5.54
CA PRO A 123 13.64 -3.94 4.59
C PRO A 123 12.29 -4.26 3.94
N LYS A 124 12.32 -4.50 2.63
CA LYS A 124 11.14 -4.80 1.84
C LYS A 124 10.62 -6.19 2.14
N HIS A 125 11.48 -7.21 2.04
CA HIS A 125 11.14 -8.62 2.27
C HIS A 125 9.80 -9.03 1.61
N PHE A 126 9.57 -8.53 0.39
CA PHE A 126 8.31 -8.70 -0.36
C PHE A 126 8.54 -8.64 -1.86
N TYR A 127 8.13 -9.70 -2.57
CA TYR A 127 8.29 -9.79 -4.02
C TYR A 127 7.22 -8.97 -4.73
N VAL A 128 7.61 -7.81 -5.27
CA VAL A 128 6.71 -6.90 -6.00
C VAL A 128 7.00 -6.85 -7.51
N SER A 129 8.20 -7.26 -7.93
CA SER A 129 8.64 -7.22 -9.33
C SER A 129 9.78 -8.22 -9.57
N PRO A 130 9.81 -8.90 -10.73
CA PRO A 130 10.93 -9.77 -11.13
C PRO A 130 12.29 -9.05 -11.26
N PHE A 131 12.25 -7.72 -11.44
CA PHE A 131 13.44 -6.92 -11.69
C PHE A 131 13.99 -6.22 -10.43
N SER A 132 13.30 -6.31 -9.30
CA SER A 132 13.76 -5.75 -8.02
C SER A 132 14.23 -6.86 -7.09
N GLY A 133 15.39 -6.70 -6.44
CA GLY A 133 15.86 -7.67 -5.45
C GLY A 133 14.95 -7.72 -4.21
N LEU A 134 15.06 -8.75 -3.36
CA LEU A 134 14.34 -8.77 -2.08
C LEU A 134 15.10 -8.10 -0.94
N GLU A 135 16.43 -8.15 -0.99
CA GLU A 135 17.38 -7.43 -0.13
C GLU A 135 17.45 -5.95 -0.53
N THR A 136 16.30 -5.28 -0.46
CA THR A 136 16.13 -3.87 -0.78
C THR A 136 15.30 -3.23 0.30
N GLU A 137 15.39 -1.92 0.45
CA GLU A 137 14.60 -1.19 1.43
C GLU A 137 13.52 -0.36 0.74
N PHE A 138 12.41 -0.19 1.43
CA PHE A 138 11.46 0.88 1.15
C PHE A 138 11.72 2.05 2.09
N GLU A 139 11.69 3.26 1.55
CA GLU A 139 11.50 4.47 2.34
C GLU A 139 10.09 5.02 2.08
N PHE A 140 9.25 4.91 3.09
CA PHE A 140 7.94 5.52 3.12
C PHE A 140 8.07 6.96 3.61
N CYS A 141 7.41 7.89 2.92
CA CYS A 141 7.23 9.26 3.39
C CYS A 141 5.75 9.62 3.24
N LEU A 142 5.04 9.65 4.35
CA LEU A 142 3.60 9.89 4.40
C LEU A 142 3.32 11.24 5.04
N ARG A 143 2.51 12.04 4.36
CA ARG A 143 2.06 13.33 4.85
C ARG A 143 0.54 13.31 4.91
N GLN A 144 -0.01 13.84 6.00
CA GLN A 144 -1.45 14.07 6.12
C GLN A 144 -1.94 14.84 4.89
N PRO A 145 -2.84 14.28 4.07
CA PRO A 145 -3.38 14.97 2.93
C PRO A 145 -4.19 16.16 3.42
N ASN A 146 -3.66 17.36 3.20
CA ASN A 146 -4.47 18.56 3.20
C ASN A 146 -4.89 18.78 1.74
N GLN A 147 -5.26 20.00 1.32
CA GLN A 147 -5.63 20.33 -0.07
C GLN A 147 -4.67 19.78 -1.15
N ARG A 148 -3.47 19.33 -0.76
CA ARG A 148 -2.52 18.57 -1.57
C ARG A 148 -2.22 17.19 -0.97
N LEU A 149 -2.27 16.17 -1.82
CA LEU A 149 -1.74 14.82 -1.56
C LEU A 149 -0.23 14.80 -1.86
N ALA A 150 0.56 14.20 -0.97
CA ALA A 150 1.99 13.92 -1.18
C ALA A 150 2.41 12.69 -0.36
N LEU A 151 2.52 11.54 -1.02
CA LEU A 151 2.94 10.27 -0.42
C LEU A 151 4.05 9.67 -1.27
N ALA A 152 5.07 9.05 -0.66
CA ALA A 152 6.14 8.40 -1.41
C ALA A 152 6.50 7.02 -0.84
N VAL A 153 6.89 6.12 -1.75
CA VAL A 153 7.45 4.79 -1.45
C VAL A 153 8.68 4.60 -2.34
N ASP A 154 9.81 5.11 -1.88
CA ASP A 154 11.05 5.05 -2.64
C ASP A 154 11.76 3.71 -2.41
N HIS A 155 12.41 3.16 -3.43
CA HIS A 155 13.24 1.96 -3.30
C HIS A 155 14.69 2.35 -3.12
N TYR A 156 15.35 1.65 -2.20
CA TYR A 156 16.78 1.75 -1.94
C TYR A 156 17.45 0.39 -2.12
N GLU A 157 18.59 0.40 -2.82
CA GLU A 157 19.49 -0.75 -2.93
C GLU A 157 20.90 -0.30 -2.57
N ASN A 158 21.54 -0.99 -1.62
CA ASN A 158 22.89 -0.65 -1.13
C ASN A 158 23.03 0.83 -0.72
N GLY A 159 22.02 1.37 -0.03
CA GLY A 159 21.98 2.77 0.43
C GLY A 159 21.72 3.81 -0.68
N LYS A 160 21.59 3.39 -1.95
CA LYS A 160 21.30 4.28 -3.07
C LYS A 160 19.82 4.20 -3.45
N LYS A 161 19.20 5.35 -3.68
CA LYS A 161 17.82 5.43 -4.17
C LYS A 161 17.78 4.98 -5.64
N THR A 162 17.05 3.91 -5.93
CA THR A 162 16.97 3.29 -7.27
C THR A 162 15.64 3.55 -7.97
N LEU A 163 14.56 3.73 -7.20
CA LEU A 163 13.24 4.05 -7.74
C LEU A 163 12.56 5.11 -6.85
N ILE A 164 12.01 6.13 -7.49
CA ILE A 164 11.18 7.14 -6.84
C ILE A 164 9.73 6.85 -7.24
N SER A 165 8.87 6.62 -6.24
CA SER A 165 7.43 6.43 -6.47
C SER A 165 6.67 7.41 -5.61
N THR A 166 6.34 8.57 -6.17
CA THR A 166 5.62 9.63 -5.48
C THR A 166 4.22 9.78 -6.04
N TRP A 167 3.23 9.77 -5.15
CA TRP A 167 1.86 10.14 -5.43
C TRP A 167 1.59 11.57 -4.98
N THR A 168 1.35 12.45 -5.95
CA THR A 168 0.97 13.83 -5.69
C THR A 168 -0.33 14.18 -6.41
N GLY A 169 -1.09 15.10 -5.84
CA GLY A 169 -2.33 15.58 -6.43
C GLY A 169 -2.91 16.74 -5.64
N GLN A 170 -3.86 17.44 -6.24
CA GLN A 170 -4.67 18.44 -5.56
C GLN A 170 -6.04 17.85 -5.27
N GLN A 171 -6.57 18.16 -4.09
CA GLN A 171 -7.93 17.79 -3.73
C GLN A 171 -8.91 18.51 -4.65
N VAL A 172 -9.88 17.77 -5.18
CA VAL A 172 -10.94 18.31 -6.01
C VAL A 172 -12.29 17.88 -5.42
N PRO A 173 -13.29 18.79 -5.33
CA PRO A 173 -14.63 18.42 -4.90
C PRO A 173 -15.20 17.25 -5.72
N LEU A 174 -15.76 16.25 -5.06
CA LEU A 174 -16.43 15.13 -5.71
C LEU A 174 -17.88 15.54 -6.03
N THR A 175 -18.08 16.11 -7.22
CA THR A 175 -19.42 16.45 -7.74
C THR A 175 -19.99 15.29 -8.55
N ASP A 176 -21.32 15.24 -8.71
CA ASP A 176 -21.99 14.19 -9.50
C ASP A 176 -21.44 14.09 -10.93
N GLY A 177 -21.21 15.23 -11.58
CA GLY A 177 -20.62 15.27 -12.92
C GLY A 177 -19.20 14.70 -12.97
N ARG A 178 -18.38 14.96 -11.94
CA ARG A 178 -17.04 14.36 -11.82
C ARG A 178 -17.11 12.87 -11.52
N LEU A 179 -18.05 12.45 -10.67
CA LEU A 179 -18.26 11.04 -10.36
C LEU A 179 -18.68 10.25 -11.60
N LEU A 180 -19.58 10.80 -12.43
CA LEU A 180 -19.96 10.20 -13.71
C LEU A 180 -18.77 10.11 -14.67
N TRP A 181 -18.01 11.20 -14.80
CA TRP A 181 -16.81 11.22 -15.64
C TRP A 181 -15.74 10.22 -15.18
N LEU A 182 -15.50 10.11 -13.86
CA LEU A 182 -14.59 9.12 -13.28
C LEU A 182 -15.08 7.70 -13.53
N SER A 183 -16.39 7.45 -13.38
CA SER A 183 -16.99 6.13 -13.65
C SER A 183 -16.69 5.68 -15.08
N CYS A 184 -16.77 6.58 -16.07
CA CYS A 184 -16.42 6.27 -17.45
C CYS A 184 -14.91 6.21 -17.68
N LYS A 185 -14.10 7.10 -17.09
CA LYS A 185 -12.67 7.23 -17.38
C LYS A 185 -11.81 6.15 -16.73
N ILE A 186 -12.09 5.78 -15.48
CA ILE A 186 -11.22 4.92 -14.67
C ILE A 186 -11.02 3.52 -15.27
N PRO A 187 -12.03 2.85 -15.87
CA PRO A 187 -11.82 1.57 -16.55
C PRO A 187 -10.74 1.62 -17.63
N PHE A 188 -10.75 2.66 -18.48
CA PHE A 188 -9.73 2.85 -19.51
C PHE A 188 -8.37 3.17 -18.90
N LEU A 189 -8.33 3.90 -17.80
CA LEU A 189 -7.09 4.17 -17.06
C LEU A 189 -6.47 2.86 -16.52
N ILE A 190 -7.28 1.99 -15.91
CA ILE A 190 -6.81 0.68 -15.42
C ILE A 190 -6.23 -0.15 -16.55
N LEU A 191 -6.94 -0.25 -17.69
CA LEU A 191 -6.44 -0.98 -18.86
C LEU A 191 -5.13 -0.40 -19.38
N LYS A 192 -5.03 0.93 -19.49
CA LYS A 192 -3.81 1.62 -19.91
C LYS A 192 -2.64 1.34 -18.97
N VAL A 193 -2.86 1.41 -17.65
CA VAL A 193 -1.82 1.14 -16.65
C VAL A 193 -1.33 -0.29 -16.75
N ILE A 194 -2.23 -1.27 -16.85
CA ILE A 194 -1.86 -2.69 -17.02
C ILE A 194 -1.04 -2.87 -18.30
N ALA A 195 -1.47 -2.31 -19.43
CA ALA A 195 -0.75 -2.40 -20.69
C ALA A 195 0.67 -1.80 -20.59
N LEU A 196 0.81 -0.63 -19.97
CA LEU A 196 2.11 0.02 -19.77
C LEU A 196 3.04 -0.78 -18.85
N ILE A 197 2.52 -1.41 -17.80
CA ILE A 197 3.31 -2.28 -16.91
C ILE A 197 3.87 -3.47 -17.71
N HIS A 198 3.05 -4.14 -18.51
CA HIS A 198 3.48 -5.27 -19.32
C HIS A 198 4.48 -4.85 -20.40
N PHE A 199 4.23 -3.72 -21.07
CA PHE A 199 5.16 -3.16 -22.06
C PHE A 199 6.50 -2.80 -21.43
N HIS A 200 6.49 -2.16 -20.26
CA HIS A 200 7.72 -1.79 -19.55
C HIS A 200 8.49 -3.04 -19.08
N ALA A 201 7.80 -4.04 -18.55
CA ALA A 201 8.41 -5.32 -18.19
C ALA A 201 9.06 -6.02 -19.41
N ALA A 202 8.36 -6.05 -20.55
CA ALA A 202 8.91 -6.61 -21.79
C ALA A 202 10.13 -5.82 -22.28
N TRP A 203 10.10 -4.48 -22.20
CA TRP A 203 11.24 -3.63 -22.55
C TRP A 203 12.44 -3.85 -21.62
N LEU A 204 12.23 -3.93 -20.30
CA LEU A 204 13.30 -4.23 -19.34
C LEU A 204 13.94 -5.61 -19.62
N TRP A 205 13.14 -6.60 -19.98
CA TRP A 205 13.62 -7.95 -20.28
C TRP A 205 14.33 -8.04 -21.64
N LEU A 206 13.68 -7.57 -22.72
CA LEU A 206 14.16 -7.72 -24.09
C LEU A 206 15.25 -6.72 -24.47
N VAL A 207 15.16 -5.48 -23.99
CA VAL A 207 16.03 -4.37 -24.44
C VAL A 207 17.10 -4.06 -23.42
N LYS A 208 16.76 -4.09 -22.12
CA LYS A 208 17.73 -3.81 -21.05
C LYS A 208 18.41 -5.05 -20.48
N HIS A 209 17.98 -6.25 -20.88
CA HIS A 209 18.52 -7.53 -20.43
C HIS A 209 18.69 -7.62 -18.91
N LEU A 210 17.75 -7.02 -18.17
CA LEU A 210 17.79 -7.08 -16.71
C LEU A 210 17.54 -8.52 -16.24
N PRO A 211 18.24 -8.96 -15.18
CA PRO A 211 18.06 -10.32 -14.67
C PRO A 211 16.62 -10.52 -14.20
N PHE A 212 15.98 -11.54 -14.74
CA PHE A 212 14.64 -11.96 -14.32
C PHE A 212 14.77 -12.91 -13.14
N ARG A 213 14.32 -12.48 -11.97
CA ARG A 213 14.31 -13.31 -10.75
C ARG A 213 12.96 -14.02 -10.64
N ARG A 214 12.96 -15.32 -10.33
CA ARG A 214 11.71 -16.04 -10.09
C ARG A 214 11.32 -15.89 -8.63
N LYS A 215 10.03 -15.64 -8.40
CA LYS A 215 9.48 -15.46 -7.05
C LYS A 215 9.83 -16.58 -6.05
N GLY A 216 9.83 -17.83 -6.51
CA GLY A 216 10.13 -18.99 -5.68
C GLY A 216 11.62 -19.23 -5.42
N GLU A 217 12.53 -18.41 -5.92
CA GLU A 217 13.97 -18.56 -5.65
C GLU A 217 14.33 -18.07 -4.23
N ASP A 218 13.61 -17.06 -3.73
CA ASP A 218 13.93 -16.39 -2.46
C ASP A 218 12.75 -16.42 -1.47
N VAL A 219 12.10 -17.58 -1.31
CA VAL A 219 10.96 -17.76 -0.38
C VAL A 219 11.36 -17.44 1.06
N GLY A 220 12.60 -17.77 1.44
CA GLY A 220 13.15 -17.53 2.78
C GLY A 220 13.36 -16.06 3.13
N LEU A 221 13.20 -15.12 2.20
CA LEU A 221 13.31 -13.67 2.43
C LEU A 221 11.95 -12.95 2.45
N GLN A 222 10.85 -13.68 2.24
CA GLN A 222 9.51 -13.09 2.13
C GLN A 222 8.77 -13.19 3.45
N ARG A 223 8.55 -12.05 4.12
CA ARG A 223 8.04 -11.98 5.51
C ARG A 223 6.77 -11.14 5.61
N ASN A 224 5.91 -11.47 6.58
CA ASN A 224 4.70 -10.72 6.92
C ASN A 224 3.71 -10.56 5.74
N LEU A 225 3.49 -11.63 4.95
CA LEU A 225 2.61 -11.58 3.78
C LEU A 225 1.22 -12.11 4.09
N ARG A 226 0.19 -11.50 3.50
CA ARG A 226 -1.18 -12.05 3.44
C ARG A 226 -1.50 -12.48 2.01
N HIS A 227 -2.39 -13.45 1.88
CA HIS A 227 -2.71 -14.17 0.64
C HIS A 227 -1.48 -14.77 -0.08
N PRO A 228 -0.62 -15.54 0.60
CA PRO A 228 0.56 -16.13 -0.04
C PRO A 228 0.16 -17.03 -1.21
N THR A 229 0.84 -16.85 -2.35
CA THR A 229 0.66 -17.73 -3.51
C THR A 229 1.16 -19.15 -3.26
N THR A 230 0.68 -20.10 -4.06
CA THR A 230 1.12 -21.51 -4.02
C THR A 230 2.63 -21.66 -4.16
N ASP A 231 3.29 -20.81 -4.95
CA ASP A 231 4.76 -20.82 -5.13
C ASP A 231 5.52 -20.61 -3.81
N LEU A 232 4.93 -19.88 -2.86
CA LEU A 232 5.51 -19.66 -1.53
C LEU A 232 5.19 -20.81 -0.56
N LEU A 233 4.08 -21.52 -0.75
CA LEU A 233 3.61 -22.58 0.14
C LEU A 233 4.24 -23.95 -0.16
N HIS A 234 4.59 -24.22 -1.42
CA HIS A 234 5.01 -25.55 -1.87
C HIS A 234 6.54 -25.76 -1.99
N LYS A 235 7.36 -24.72 -1.87
CA LYS A 235 8.81 -24.84 -1.78
C LYS A 235 9.24 -24.92 -0.31
N LYS A 236 9.43 -26.15 0.17
CA LYS A 236 10.19 -26.46 1.40
C LYS A 236 11.61 -26.81 1.06
#